data_AF-A0A9X2K404-F1
#
_entry.id   AF-A0A9X2K404-F1
#
_cell.length_a   1.000
_cell.length_b   1.000
_cell.length_c   1.000
_cell.angle_alpha   90.00
_cell.angle_beta   90.00
_cell.angle_gamma   90.00
#
_symmetry.space_group_name_H-M   'P 1'
#
loop_
_entity.id
_entity.type
_entity.pdbx_description
1 polymer ?
#
loop_
_entity_poly.entity_id
_entity_poly.type
_entity_poly.pdbx_seq_one_letter_code
_entity_poly.pdbx_strand_id
1 'polypeptide(L)'
;MAPAGEFLGEDFYRAGGVPALMRSLLDAGRLHGDAVTVSGRTVAENLADAPPADPTVIRPFDEPLAARGGLLVMTGNLFDSAVMKTSVLTGDFPAVSDYRAIVFEGPEDYHARIDDPELGVDEHCILVIRYTGPIGYPGSAEVVNMEVPAALLRMGVTTLPTLGDGRQSGTSDAPSILNASPEAAAGGNLAILRTGDRIRVDLDHARVDVLLTDEEIAARWAGYTPPVLENQTPWQEIYRATVGQLDSGGCLELALAYQDLVHTKGIPRDSH
;
A
#
# COMPACT_ATOMS: atom_id res chain seq x y z
N MET A 1 1.14 15.69 -10.23
CA MET A 1 2.57 15.53 -9.89
C MET A 1 2.99 14.09 -10.14
N ALA A 2 4.27 13.86 -10.45
CA ALA A 2 4.85 12.54 -10.51
C ALA A 2 4.60 11.77 -9.19
N PRO A 3 4.32 10.46 -9.24
CA PRO A 3 4.38 9.58 -10.43
C PRO A 3 3.12 9.56 -11.29
N ALA A 4 1.99 10.10 -10.83
CA ALA A 4 0.72 10.02 -11.58
C ALA A 4 0.60 11.06 -12.70
N GLY A 5 1.35 12.16 -12.64
CA GLY A 5 1.36 13.21 -13.67
C GLY A 5 2.77 13.74 -13.95
N GLU A 6 2.85 14.82 -14.72
CA GLU A 6 4.11 15.29 -15.32
C GLU A 6 4.93 16.28 -14.46
N PHE A 7 4.29 16.96 -13.50
CA PHE A 7 4.91 18.03 -12.70
C PHE A 7 5.62 17.54 -11.43
N LEU A 8 6.54 18.36 -10.91
CA LEU A 8 7.27 18.10 -9.66
C LEU A 8 6.85 19.06 -8.53
N GLY A 9 7.50 18.93 -7.37
CA GLY A 9 7.15 19.69 -6.16
C GLY A 9 7.29 21.21 -6.30
N GLU A 10 8.24 21.68 -7.11
CA GLU A 10 8.42 23.11 -7.35
C GLU A 10 7.25 23.71 -8.15
N ASP A 11 6.78 23.00 -9.17
CA ASP A 11 5.60 23.41 -9.95
C ASP A 11 4.36 23.43 -9.05
N PHE A 12 4.18 22.41 -8.21
CA PHE A 12 3.07 22.35 -7.26
C PHE A 12 3.09 23.51 -6.28
N TYR A 13 4.25 23.85 -5.73
CA TYR A 13 4.40 25.02 -4.86
C TYR A 13 4.04 26.32 -5.59
N ARG A 14 4.58 26.54 -6.80
CA ARG A 14 4.31 27.74 -7.62
C ARG A 14 2.84 27.84 -8.04
N ALA A 15 2.17 26.70 -8.22
CA ALA A 15 0.74 26.60 -8.53
C ALA A 15 -0.18 26.94 -7.34
N GLY A 16 0.36 27.27 -6.17
CA GLY A 16 -0.39 27.59 -4.96
C GLY A 16 -0.35 26.50 -3.88
N GLY A 17 0.26 25.36 -4.18
CA GLY A 17 0.57 24.29 -3.23
C GLY A 17 -0.62 23.71 -2.49
N VAL A 18 -0.35 23.21 -1.28
CA VAL A 18 -1.36 22.60 -0.40
C VAL A 18 -2.52 23.56 -0.10
N PRO A 19 -2.32 24.86 0.17
CA PRO A 19 -3.45 25.79 0.39
C PRO A 19 -4.42 25.88 -0.79
N ALA A 20 -3.92 26.01 -2.02
CA ALA A 20 -4.78 26.09 -3.20
C ALA A 20 -5.57 24.77 -3.44
N LEU A 21 -4.91 23.62 -3.23
CA LEU A 21 -5.58 22.31 -3.27
C LEU A 21 -6.67 22.17 -2.20
N MET A 22 -6.34 22.51 -0.95
CA MET A 22 -7.29 22.44 0.17
C MET A 22 -8.47 23.39 -0.03
N ARG A 23 -8.25 24.56 -0.64
CA ARG A 23 -9.32 25.50 -1.01
C ARG A 23 -10.29 24.89 -2.01
N SER A 24 -9.77 24.24 -3.06
CA SER A 24 -10.60 23.50 -4.03
C SER A 24 -11.47 22.43 -3.36
N LEU A 25 -10.91 21.68 -2.40
CA LEU A 25 -11.67 20.69 -1.62
C LEU A 25 -12.69 21.32 -0.67
N LEU A 26 -12.37 22.46 -0.06
CA LEU A 26 -13.28 23.21 0.80
C LEU A 26 -14.48 23.72 0.00
N ASP A 27 -14.24 24.34 -1.15
CA ASP A 27 -15.28 24.90 -2.02
C ASP A 27 -16.19 23.79 -2.58
N ALA A 28 -15.64 22.58 -2.80
CA ALA A 28 -16.40 21.39 -3.17
C ALA A 28 -17.14 20.70 -1.99
N GLY A 29 -17.04 21.24 -0.76
CA GLY A 29 -17.65 20.65 0.44
C GLY A 29 -17.06 19.28 0.80
N ARG A 30 -15.76 19.07 0.54
CA ARG A 30 -15.01 17.84 0.84
C ARG A 30 -13.98 18.00 1.96
N LEU A 31 -13.93 19.18 2.58
CA LEU A 31 -13.01 19.50 3.68
C LEU A 31 -13.77 20.11 4.86
N HIS A 32 -13.48 19.63 6.07
CA HIS A 32 -14.00 20.21 7.31
C HIS A 32 -13.31 21.53 7.61
N GLY A 33 -13.98 22.63 7.27
CA GLY A 33 -13.43 23.98 7.41
C GLY A 33 -13.28 24.47 8.85
N ASP A 34 -14.02 23.89 9.79
CA ASP A 34 -14.07 24.26 11.21
C ASP A 34 -12.97 23.61 12.08
N ALA A 35 -12.19 22.68 11.51
CA ALA A 35 -11.08 22.05 12.21
C ALA A 35 -10.03 23.09 12.65
N VAL A 36 -9.71 23.11 13.95
CA VAL A 36 -8.69 24.02 14.52
C VAL A 36 -7.30 23.55 14.12
N THR A 37 -6.43 24.50 13.76
CA THR A 37 -5.03 24.21 13.41
C THR A 37 -4.06 24.79 14.43
N VAL A 38 -2.77 24.47 14.28
CA VAL A 38 -1.69 24.99 15.12
C VAL A 38 -1.55 26.52 15.07
N SER A 39 -2.16 27.21 14.11
CA SER A 39 -2.19 28.68 14.06
C SER A 39 -3.22 29.30 15.01
N GLY A 40 -4.03 28.48 15.70
CA GLY A 40 -5.16 28.92 16.51
C GLY A 40 -6.39 29.32 15.69
N ARG A 41 -6.30 29.23 14.36
CA ARG A 41 -7.40 29.48 13.41
C ARG A 41 -7.92 28.17 12.85
N THR A 42 -9.15 28.19 12.37
CA THR A 42 -9.77 27.09 11.63
C THR A 42 -9.11 26.89 10.26
N VAL A 43 -9.32 25.72 9.64
CA VAL A 43 -8.88 25.45 8.27
C VAL A 43 -9.44 26.48 7.29
N ALA A 44 -10.74 26.80 7.38
CA ALA A 44 -11.39 27.77 6.49
C ALA A 44 -10.77 29.18 6.61
N GLU A 45 -10.49 29.64 7.83
CA GLU A 45 -9.83 30.92 8.07
C GLU A 45 -8.40 30.95 7.52
N ASN A 46 -7.64 29.86 7.65
CA ASN A 46 -6.29 29.78 7.08
C ASN A 46 -6.31 29.80 5.55
N LEU A 47 -7.38 29.30 4.93
CA LEU A 47 -7.52 29.25 3.47
C LEU A 47 -8.12 30.53 2.89
N ALA A 48 -8.67 31.44 3.70
CA ALA A 48 -9.35 32.67 3.25
C ALA A 48 -8.55 33.45 2.20
N ASP A 49 -7.23 33.56 2.40
CA ASP A 49 -6.29 34.28 1.52
C ASP A 49 -5.44 33.34 0.64
N ALA A 50 -5.82 32.07 0.50
CA ALA A 50 -5.08 31.14 -0.34
C ALA A 50 -5.11 31.61 -1.82
N PRO A 51 -3.96 31.56 -2.53
CA PRO A 51 -3.93 31.93 -3.94
C PRO A 51 -4.81 30.99 -4.78
N PRO A 52 -5.36 31.47 -5.90
CA PRO A 52 -6.02 30.58 -6.85
C PRO A 52 -5.02 29.55 -7.37
N ALA A 53 -5.50 28.33 -7.59
CA ALA A 53 -4.72 27.26 -8.15
C ALA A 53 -4.32 27.58 -9.61
N ASP A 54 -3.08 27.28 -10.01
CA ASP A 54 -2.75 27.17 -11.44
C ASP A 54 -3.37 25.87 -11.98
N PRO A 55 -4.39 25.94 -12.87
CA PRO A 55 -5.13 24.78 -13.34
C PRO A 55 -4.27 23.82 -14.18
N THR A 56 -3.10 24.27 -14.65
CA THR A 56 -2.14 23.44 -15.38
C THR A 56 -1.57 22.35 -14.46
N VAL A 57 -1.27 22.69 -13.21
CA VAL A 57 -0.61 21.79 -12.24
C VAL A 57 -1.61 21.23 -11.22
N ILE A 58 -2.49 22.07 -10.71
CA ILE A 58 -3.55 21.71 -9.76
C ILE A 58 -4.88 21.80 -10.49
N ARG A 59 -5.32 20.66 -11.03
CA ARG A 59 -6.51 20.56 -11.86
C ARG A 59 -7.79 20.95 -11.08
N PRO A 60 -8.78 21.58 -11.75
CA PRO A 60 -10.09 21.82 -11.17
C PRO A 60 -10.75 20.54 -10.65
N PHE A 61 -11.58 20.66 -9.61
CA PHE A 61 -12.23 19.51 -8.97
C PHE A 61 -13.12 18.70 -9.91
N ASP A 62 -13.77 19.39 -10.86
CA ASP A 62 -14.65 18.84 -11.89
C ASP A 62 -13.91 18.37 -13.15
N GLU A 63 -12.62 18.71 -13.30
CA GLU A 63 -11.76 18.25 -14.39
C GLU A 63 -10.50 17.52 -13.86
N PRO A 64 -10.66 16.48 -13.01
CA PRO A 64 -9.55 15.80 -12.38
C PRO A 64 -8.73 15.01 -13.40
N LEU A 65 -7.49 14.68 -13.02
CA LEU A 65 -6.62 13.79 -13.80
C LEU A 65 -7.25 12.39 -13.99
N ALA A 66 -7.92 11.89 -12.96
CA ALA A 66 -8.64 10.62 -12.97
C ALA A 66 -9.92 10.75 -12.14
N ALA A 67 -11.01 10.11 -12.59
CA ALA A 67 -12.30 10.13 -11.88
C ALA A 67 -12.21 9.50 -10.47
N ARG A 68 -11.30 8.54 -10.28
CA ARG A 68 -11.00 7.90 -8.99
C ARG A 68 -9.49 7.94 -8.74
N GLY A 69 -9.01 9.01 -8.10
CA GLY A 69 -7.59 9.20 -7.78
C GLY A 69 -7.17 8.78 -6.37
N GLY A 70 -8.08 8.18 -5.60
CA GLY A 70 -7.86 7.79 -4.21
C GLY A 70 -7.09 6.48 -4.05
N LEU A 71 -7.00 6.05 -2.80
CA LEU A 71 -6.61 4.69 -2.44
C LEU A 71 -7.87 3.82 -2.39
N LEU A 72 -7.85 2.67 -3.05
CA LEU A 72 -8.91 1.67 -2.96
C LEU A 72 -8.53 0.66 -1.88
N VAL A 73 -9.30 0.62 -0.80
CA VAL A 73 -9.16 -0.42 0.22
C VAL A 73 -9.88 -1.67 -0.26
N MET A 74 -9.17 -2.78 -0.33
CA MET A 74 -9.64 -4.05 -0.84
C MET A 74 -9.70 -5.10 0.27
N THR A 75 -10.60 -6.05 0.14
CA THR A 75 -10.76 -7.21 1.06
C THR A 75 -10.76 -8.52 0.28
N GLY A 76 -10.80 -9.68 0.92
CA GLY A 76 -11.05 -10.93 0.22
C GLY A 76 -10.64 -12.14 1.03
N ASN A 77 -10.52 -13.30 0.38
CA ASN A 77 -10.02 -14.49 1.07
C ASN A 77 -8.48 -14.51 1.18
N LEU A 78 -7.74 -13.56 0.59
CA LEU A 78 -6.28 -13.49 0.72
C LEU A 78 -5.81 -12.65 1.93
N PHE A 79 -6.59 -11.65 2.31
CA PHE A 79 -6.32 -10.69 3.37
C PHE A 79 -7.63 -10.03 3.83
N ASP A 80 -7.65 -9.54 5.07
CA ASP A 80 -8.77 -8.76 5.60
C ASP A 80 -8.77 -7.35 5.03
N SER A 81 -7.58 -6.79 4.80
CA SER A 81 -7.39 -5.45 4.24
C SER A 81 -6.12 -5.37 3.39
N ALA A 82 -6.21 -4.72 2.25
CA ALA A 82 -5.06 -4.27 1.45
C ALA A 82 -5.41 -2.94 0.77
N VAL A 83 -4.42 -2.24 0.24
CA VAL A 83 -4.63 -0.94 -0.41
C VAL A 83 -4.04 -0.92 -1.82
N MET A 84 -4.83 -0.45 -2.78
CA MET A 84 -4.39 -0.25 -4.15
C MET A 84 -4.36 1.24 -4.51
N LYS A 85 -3.29 1.69 -5.16
CA LYS A 85 -3.18 3.06 -5.67
C LYS A 85 -3.87 3.15 -7.04
N THR A 86 -5.10 3.67 -7.09
CA THR A 86 -5.84 3.73 -8.37
C THR A 86 -5.38 4.86 -9.28
N SER A 87 -4.66 5.86 -8.73
CA SER A 87 -4.19 7.02 -9.50
C SER A 87 -3.15 6.71 -10.58
N VAL A 88 -2.54 5.52 -10.53
CA VAL A 88 -1.53 5.06 -11.51
C VAL A 88 -2.10 4.05 -12.50
N LEU A 89 -3.39 3.69 -12.35
CA LEU A 89 -4.09 2.88 -13.34
C LEU A 89 -4.38 3.75 -14.55
N THR A 90 -3.67 3.46 -15.64
CA THR A 90 -3.84 4.13 -16.93
C THR A 90 -4.42 3.13 -17.94
N GLY A 91 -5.27 3.61 -18.86
CA GLY A 91 -5.86 2.79 -19.92
C GLY A 91 -7.01 1.88 -19.47
N ASP A 92 -7.28 0.84 -20.29
CA ASP A 92 -8.37 -0.12 -20.12
C ASP A 92 -8.01 -1.21 -19.10
N PHE A 93 -7.71 -0.85 -17.86
CA PHE A 93 -7.61 -1.83 -16.78
C PHE A 93 -9.00 -2.47 -16.56
N PRO A 94 -9.18 -3.77 -16.81
CA PRO A 94 -10.49 -4.39 -16.69
C PRO A 94 -10.94 -4.33 -15.23
N ALA A 95 -12.22 -4.01 -15.01
CA ALA A 95 -12.79 -3.95 -13.67
C ALA A 95 -12.67 -5.28 -12.91
N VAL A 96 -12.71 -6.41 -13.63
CA VAL A 96 -12.51 -7.76 -13.09
C VAL A 96 -11.52 -8.52 -13.96
N SER A 97 -10.48 -9.08 -13.35
CA SER A 97 -9.44 -9.84 -14.05
C SER A 97 -8.98 -11.05 -13.25
N ASP A 98 -8.72 -12.16 -13.94
CA ASP A 98 -8.12 -13.36 -13.35
C ASP A 98 -6.66 -13.49 -13.79
N TYR A 99 -5.76 -13.51 -12.81
CA TYR A 99 -4.32 -13.62 -13.02
C TYR A 99 -3.79 -14.95 -12.51
N ARG A 100 -2.67 -15.40 -13.07
CA ARG A 100 -1.88 -16.50 -12.51
C ARG A 100 -0.83 -15.93 -11.56
N ALA A 101 -0.78 -16.41 -10.33
CA ALA A 101 0.19 -15.96 -9.34
C ALA A 101 1.60 -16.45 -9.67
N ILE A 102 2.59 -15.55 -9.54
CA ILE A 102 4.02 -15.86 -9.46
C ILE A 102 4.48 -15.41 -8.08
N VAL A 103 4.78 -16.37 -7.20
CA VAL A 103 5.05 -16.09 -5.78
C VAL A 103 6.54 -16.03 -5.50
N PHE A 104 6.98 -14.99 -4.80
CA PHE A 104 8.35 -14.75 -4.37
C PHE A 104 8.45 -14.64 -2.84
N GLU A 105 9.52 -15.22 -2.30
CA GLU A 105 9.85 -15.22 -0.87
C GLU A 105 10.82 -14.08 -0.53
N GLY A 106 10.30 -12.86 -0.42
CA GLY A 106 11.13 -11.66 -0.21
C GLY A 106 11.90 -11.21 -1.47
N PRO A 107 12.60 -10.06 -1.37
CA PRO A 107 13.23 -9.42 -2.54
C PRO A 107 14.42 -10.21 -3.08
N GLU A 108 15.12 -10.98 -2.24
CA GLU A 108 16.24 -11.83 -2.66
C GLU A 108 15.77 -12.94 -3.61
N ASP A 109 14.66 -13.63 -3.28
CA ASP A 109 14.07 -14.65 -4.17
C ASP A 109 13.53 -14.03 -5.46
N TYR A 110 12.88 -12.88 -5.36
CA TYR A 110 12.42 -12.11 -6.52
C TYR A 110 13.57 -11.79 -7.49
N HIS A 111 14.64 -11.18 -7.00
CA HIS A 111 15.79 -10.84 -7.85
C HIS A 111 16.51 -12.08 -8.40
N ALA A 112 16.52 -13.18 -7.66
CA ALA A 112 17.15 -14.42 -8.10
C ALA A 112 16.38 -15.12 -9.23
N ARG A 113 15.03 -15.03 -9.23
CA ARG A 113 14.19 -15.85 -10.11
C ARG A 113 13.38 -15.09 -11.15
N ILE A 114 13.18 -13.77 -11.07
CA ILE A 114 12.27 -13.04 -11.98
C ILE A 114 12.58 -13.25 -13.47
N ASP A 115 13.86 -13.38 -13.84
CA ASP A 115 14.30 -13.61 -15.22
C ASP A 115 14.42 -15.11 -15.59
N ASP A 116 14.05 -16.02 -14.69
CA ASP A 116 14.02 -17.46 -14.97
C ASP A 116 12.88 -17.80 -15.94
N PRO A 117 13.19 -18.28 -17.17
CA PRO A 117 12.17 -18.65 -18.14
C PRO A 117 11.26 -19.79 -17.67
N GLU A 118 11.68 -20.62 -16.70
CA GLU A 118 10.87 -21.71 -16.16
C GLU A 118 9.68 -21.22 -15.31
N LEU A 119 9.72 -19.99 -14.78
CA LEU A 119 8.55 -19.36 -14.15
C LEU A 119 7.40 -19.13 -15.14
N GLY A 120 7.73 -19.05 -16.43
CA GLY A 120 6.78 -18.83 -17.51
C GLY A 120 5.97 -17.55 -17.34
N VAL A 121 6.54 -16.48 -16.80
CA VAL A 121 5.82 -15.22 -16.57
C VAL A 121 5.30 -14.64 -17.90
N ASP A 122 4.02 -14.27 -17.93
CA ASP A 122 3.33 -13.70 -19.09
C ASP A 122 2.46 -12.49 -18.69
N GLU A 123 1.81 -11.84 -19.66
CA GLU A 123 0.94 -10.67 -19.47
C GLU A 123 -0.35 -10.95 -18.66
N HIS A 124 -0.64 -12.22 -18.37
CA HIS A 124 -1.79 -12.66 -17.56
C HIS A 124 -1.37 -13.13 -16.17
N CYS A 125 -0.16 -12.75 -15.74
CA CYS A 125 0.36 -13.03 -14.40
C CYS A 125 0.16 -11.85 -13.44
N ILE A 126 0.13 -12.18 -12.15
CA ILE A 126 0.29 -11.23 -11.04
C ILE A 126 1.52 -11.65 -10.25
N LEU A 127 2.43 -10.69 -10.03
CA LEU A 127 3.63 -10.93 -9.24
C LEU A 127 3.27 -10.75 -7.77
N VAL A 128 3.55 -11.75 -6.94
CA VAL A 128 3.23 -11.74 -5.51
C VAL A 128 4.50 -11.86 -4.71
N ILE A 129 4.73 -10.95 -3.77
CA ILE A 129 5.84 -11.01 -2.82
C ILE A 129 5.31 -11.05 -1.40
N ARG A 130 5.86 -11.95 -0.58
CA ARG A 130 5.40 -12.16 0.81
C ARG A 130 6.55 -12.20 1.79
N TYR A 131 6.21 -12.15 3.08
CA TYR A 131 7.16 -11.97 4.18
C TYR A 131 7.91 -10.64 4.10
N THR A 132 7.23 -9.62 3.58
CA THR A 132 7.76 -8.27 3.41
C THR A 132 7.03 -7.24 4.28
N GLY A 133 6.10 -7.70 5.11
CA GLY A 133 5.33 -6.89 6.07
C GLY A 133 6.09 -6.55 7.37
N PRO A 134 5.39 -6.01 8.37
CA PRO A 134 5.97 -5.62 9.66
C PRO A 134 6.78 -6.75 10.33
N ILE A 135 6.21 -7.94 10.48
CA ILE A 135 6.86 -9.05 11.17
C ILE A 135 7.81 -9.80 10.23
N GLY A 136 7.39 -10.03 8.98
CA GLY A 136 8.12 -10.83 8.00
C GLY A 136 9.51 -10.26 7.72
N TYR A 137 9.58 -8.99 7.30
CA TYR A 137 10.80 -8.43 6.72
C TYR A 137 11.98 -8.35 7.69
N PRO A 138 11.90 -7.68 8.88
CA PRO A 138 10.82 -6.91 9.51
C PRO A 138 10.85 -5.40 9.22
N GLY A 139 9.74 -4.71 9.50
CA GLY A 139 9.62 -3.24 9.37
C GLY A 139 8.82 -2.77 8.15
N SER A 140 8.24 -3.69 7.38
CA SER A 140 7.51 -3.46 6.13
C SER A 140 8.37 -2.79 5.04
N ALA A 141 8.89 -3.57 4.11
CA ALA A 141 9.81 -3.08 3.08
C ALA A 141 9.09 -2.51 1.85
N GLU A 142 9.74 -1.58 1.15
CA GLU A 142 9.25 -1.02 -0.11
C GLU A 142 9.70 -1.86 -1.31
N VAL A 143 9.06 -3.02 -1.49
CA VAL A 143 9.50 -4.05 -2.47
C VAL A 143 8.37 -4.62 -3.32
N VAL A 144 7.12 -4.21 -3.10
CA VAL A 144 5.96 -4.75 -3.83
C VAL A 144 5.90 -4.21 -5.28
N ASN A 145 6.55 -3.08 -5.56
CA ASN A 145 6.70 -2.50 -6.90
C ASN A 145 7.69 -3.29 -7.77
N MET A 146 7.46 -4.59 -7.92
CA MET A 146 8.27 -5.50 -8.75
C MET A 146 8.20 -5.09 -10.23
N GLU A 147 9.34 -5.16 -10.89
CA GLU A 147 9.46 -4.98 -12.33
C GLU A 147 9.14 -6.28 -13.05
N VAL A 148 8.68 -6.17 -14.30
CA VAL A 148 8.43 -7.33 -15.15
C VAL A 148 9.76 -7.92 -15.65
N PRO A 149 9.82 -9.22 -15.99
CA PRO A 149 11.03 -9.83 -16.52
C PRO A 149 11.58 -9.10 -17.76
N ALA A 150 12.89 -9.13 -17.93
CA ALA A 150 13.56 -8.44 -19.04
C ALA A 150 13.07 -8.92 -20.42
N ALA A 151 12.59 -10.17 -20.52
CA ALA A 151 11.98 -10.71 -21.73
C ALA A 151 10.65 -10.01 -22.09
N LEU A 152 9.79 -9.75 -21.11
CA LEU A 152 8.51 -9.06 -21.30
C LEU A 152 8.72 -7.57 -21.61
N LEU A 153 9.70 -6.92 -20.95
CA LEU A 153 10.11 -5.55 -21.29
C LEU A 153 10.50 -5.42 -22.77
N ARG A 154 11.28 -6.37 -23.29
CA ARG A 154 11.67 -6.39 -24.71
C ARG A 154 10.49 -6.62 -25.67
N MET A 155 9.40 -7.21 -25.18
CA MET A 155 8.16 -7.40 -25.94
C MET A 155 7.20 -6.20 -25.84
N GLY A 156 7.56 -5.16 -25.08
CA GLY A 156 6.75 -3.96 -24.89
C GLY A 156 5.74 -4.06 -23.76
N VAL A 157 5.72 -5.15 -23.00
CA VAL A 157 4.97 -5.25 -21.74
C VAL A 157 5.79 -4.53 -20.68
N THR A 158 5.32 -3.38 -20.21
CA THR A 158 6.08 -2.53 -19.28
C THR A 158 5.70 -2.73 -17.82
N THR A 159 4.51 -3.28 -17.55
CA THR A 159 3.97 -3.45 -16.20
C THR A 159 3.14 -4.72 -16.09
N LEU A 160 3.13 -5.31 -14.89
CA LEU A 160 2.21 -6.35 -14.45
C LEU A 160 1.58 -5.88 -13.14
N PRO A 161 0.36 -6.35 -12.81
CA PRO A 161 -0.17 -6.16 -11.46
C PRO A 161 0.75 -6.86 -10.44
N THR A 162 0.89 -6.23 -9.28
CA THR A 162 1.67 -6.80 -8.18
C THR A 162 0.84 -6.82 -6.89
N LEU A 163 1.18 -7.75 -5.99
CA LEU A 163 0.52 -7.94 -4.71
C LEU A 163 1.57 -8.25 -3.63
N GLY A 164 1.42 -7.70 -2.44
CA GLY A 164 2.24 -8.11 -1.31
C GLY A 164 1.82 -7.57 0.04
N ASP A 165 2.38 -8.17 1.08
CA ASP A 165 2.20 -7.77 2.49
C ASP A 165 3.13 -6.63 2.93
N GLY A 166 4.05 -6.21 2.05
CA GLY A 166 4.91 -5.06 2.23
C GLY A 166 4.32 -3.75 1.67
N ARG A 167 5.22 -2.79 1.43
CA ARG A 167 4.94 -1.45 0.93
C ARG A 167 5.57 -1.25 -0.46
N GLN A 168 5.44 -0.03 -0.98
CA GLN A 168 6.22 0.47 -2.09
C GLN A 168 6.53 1.95 -1.88
N SER A 169 7.52 2.45 -2.61
CA SER A 169 7.81 3.89 -2.62
C SER A 169 6.58 4.68 -3.11
N GLY A 170 6.31 5.81 -2.47
CA GLY A 170 5.27 6.76 -2.93
C GLY A 170 5.51 7.28 -4.36
N THR A 171 6.75 7.21 -4.84
CA THR A 171 7.16 7.58 -6.20
C THR A 171 6.95 6.48 -7.24
N SER A 172 6.41 5.33 -6.85
CA SER A 172 6.12 4.23 -7.80
C SER A 172 4.83 4.49 -8.58
N ASP A 173 4.88 4.10 -9.86
CA ASP A 173 3.79 4.02 -10.83
C ASP A 173 3.25 2.59 -11.02
N ALA A 174 3.80 1.60 -10.30
CA ALA A 174 3.33 0.22 -10.38
C ALA A 174 1.88 0.07 -9.86
N PRO A 175 1.00 -0.66 -10.57
CA PRO A 175 -0.38 -0.93 -10.17
C PRO A 175 -0.47 -2.01 -9.08
N SER A 176 0.08 -1.68 -7.91
CA SER A 176 0.29 -2.62 -6.80
C SER A 176 -0.88 -2.66 -5.82
N ILE A 177 -1.16 -3.85 -5.29
CA ILE A 177 -1.98 -4.10 -4.10
C ILE A 177 -1.01 -4.31 -2.93
N LEU A 178 -1.07 -3.39 -1.97
CA LEU A 178 -0.06 -3.19 -0.93
C LEU A 178 -0.64 -3.44 0.45
N ASN A 179 0.23 -3.52 1.46
CA ASN A 179 -0.14 -3.55 2.86
C ASN A 179 -1.11 -4.69 3.21
N ALA A 180 -1.07 -5.80 2.47
CA ALA A 180 -1.97 -6.93 2.69
C ALA A 180 -1.83 -7.41 4.14
N SER A 181 -2.93 -7.31 4.88
CA SER A 181 -3.02 -7.56 6.32
C SER A 181 -4.19 -8.53 6.58
N PRO A 182 -3.99 -9.61 7.37
CA PRO A 182 -2.73 -10.02 8.00
C PRO A 182 -1.64 -10.37 6.98
N GLU A 183 -0.39 -10.06 7.31
CA GLU A 183 0.77 -10.44 6.48
C GLU A 183 0.98 -11.96 6.50
N ALA A 184 1.81 -12.49 5.59
CA ALA A 184 2.09 -13.93 5.54
C ALA A 184 2.75 -14.45 6.84
N ALA A 185 3.59 -13.64 7.48
CA ALA A 185 4.21 -13.96 8.78
C ALA A 185 3.21 -13.98 9.95
N ALA A 186 2.06 -13.33 9.82
CA ALA A 186 1.04 -13.20 10.87
C ALA A 186 -0.18 -14.13 10.66
N GLY A 187 -0.08 -15.09 9.73
CA GLY A 187 -1.18 -16.03 9.47
C GLY A 187 -2.10 -15.62 8.32
N GLY A 188 -1.73 -14.61 7.52
CA GLY A 188 -2.49 -14.22 6.34
C GLY A 188 -2.41 -15.26 5.20
N ASN A 189 -3.46 -15.35 4.39
CA ASN A 189 -3.55 -16.36 3.32
C ASN A 189 -2.54 -16.15 2.18
N LEU A 190 -1.83 -15.01 2.13
CA LEU A 190 -0.63 -14.87 1.29
C LEU A 190 0.42 -15.96 1.59
N ALA A 191 0.50 -16.47 2.83
CA ALA A 191 1.43 -17.51 3.25
C ALA A 191 1.23 -18.88 2.59
N ILE A 192 0.02 -19.19 2.13
CA ILE A 192 -0.32 -20.48 1.51
C ILE A 192 -0.41 -20.42 -0.01
N LEU A 193 -0.27 -19.23 -0.60
CA LEU A 193 -0.29 -19.03 -2.03
C LEU A 193 0.89 -19.79 -2.68
N ARG A 194 0.65 -20.35 -3.87
CA ARG A 194 1.65 -21.06 -4.67
C ARG A 194 1.67 -20.48 -6.09
N THR A 195 2.85 -20.47 -6.71
CA THR A 195 2.98 -20.12 -8.13
C THR A 195 2.06 -21.02 -8.96
N GLY A 196 1.26 -20.42 -9.84
CA GLY A 196 0.26 -21.12 -10.64
C GLY A 196 -1.19 -20.95 -10.16
N ASP A 197 -1.41 -20.57 -8.89
CA ASP A 197 -2.76 -20.30 -8.39
C ASP A 197 -3.43 -19.18 -9.18
N ARG A 198 -4.76 -19.26 -9.32
CA ARG A 198 -5.54 -18.20 -9.97
C ARG A 198 -6.00 -17.20 -8.93
N ILE A 199 -5.76 -15.92 -9.17
CA ILE A 199 -6.21 -14.81 -8.33
C ILE A 199 -7.18 -13.96 -9.14
N ARG A 200 -8.38 -13.73 -8.60
CA ARG A 200 -9.35 -12.78 -9.14
C ARG A 200 -9.18 -11.44 -8.44
N VAL A 201 -8.99 -10.38 -9.22
CA VAL A 201 -9.00 -8.99 -8.76
C VAL A 201 -10.28 -8.34 -9.29
N ASP A 202 -11.13 -7.86 -8.39
CA ASP A 202 -12.40 -7.19 -8.69
C ASP A 202 -12.37 -5.77 -8.11
N LEU A 203 -12.17 -4.78 -8.98
CA LEU A 203 -12.09 -3.37 -8.65
C LEU A 203 -13.46 -2.74 -8.38
N ASP A 204 -14.54 -3.31 -8.92
CA ASP A 204 -15.90 -2.81 -8.71
C ASP A 204 -16.39 -3.13 -7.29
N HIS A 205 -16.03 -4.32 -6.79
CA HIS A 205 -16.36 -4.79 -5.44
C HIS A 205 -15.22 -4.63 -4.43
N ALA A 206 -14.08 -4.07 -4.85
CA ALA A 206 -12.86 -3.93 -4.06
C ALA A 206 -12.47 -5.25 -3.38
N ARG A 207 -12.42 -6.33 -4.15
CA ARG A 207 -12.21 -7.68 -3.65
C ARG A 207 -11.07 -8.41 -4.39
N VAL A 208 -10.25 -9.16 -3.66
CA VAL A 208 -9.18 -9.99 -4.21
C VAL A 208 -9.23 -11.37 -3.60
N ASP A 209 -9.48 -12.38 -4.44
CA ASP A 209 -9.59 -13.76 -4.00
C ASP A 209 -8.61 -14.67 -4.73
N VAL A 210 -7.99 -15.58 -4.00
CA VAL A 210 -7.45 -16.78 -4.61
C VAL A 210 -8.60 -17.74 -4.92
N LEU A 211 -8.65 -18.25 -6.15
CA LEU A 211 -9.70 -19.17 -6.62
C LEU A 211 -9.41 -20.60 -6.16
N LEU A 212 -9.36 -20.79 -4.84
CA LEU A 212 -9.27 -22.06 -4.16
C LEU A 212 -10.53 -22.30 -3.34
N THR A 213 -10.87 -23.55 -3.13
CA THR A 213 -11.93 -23.95 -2.20
C THR A 213 -11.49 -23.76 -0.75
N ASP A 214 -12.45 -23.61 0.16
CA ASP A 214 -12.16 -23.52 1.61
C ASP A 214 -11.44 -24.78 2.11
N GLU A 215 -11.78 -25.95 1.54
CA GLU A 215 -11.10 -27.22 1.85
C GLU A 215 -9.63 -27.20 1.42
N GLU A 216 -9.31 -26.65 0.24
CA GLU A 216 -7.92 -26.51 -0.22
C GLU A 216 -7.14 -25.51 0.62
N ILE A 217 -7.75 -24.38 1.00
CA ILE A 217 -7.14 -23.40 1.90
C ILE A 217 -6.82 -24.06 3.25
N ALA A 218 -7.79 -24.75 3.84
CA ALA A 218 -7.60 -25.46 5.11
C ALA A 218 -6.51 -26.55 5.00
N ALA A 219 -6.49 -27.31 3.91
CA ALA A 219 -5.49 -28.34 3.67
C ALA A 219 -4.07 -27.75 3.52
N ARG A 220 -3.94 -26.59 2.86
CA ARG A 220 -2.65 -25.89 2.75
C ARG A 220 -2.17 -25.38 4.09
N TRP A 221 -3.05 -24.81 4.91
CA TRP A 221 -2.72 -24.41 6.28
C TRP A 221 -2.30 -25.59 7.15
N ALA A 222 -2.98 -26.74 7.04
CA ALA A 222 -2.63 -27.94 7.80
C ALA A 222 -1.22 -28.47 7.46
N GLY A 223 -0.75 -28.26 6.23
CA GLY A 223 0.60 -28.62 5.79
C GLY A 223 1.60 -27.47 5.80
N TYR A 224 1.21 -26.27 6.22
CA TYR A 224 2.05 -25.08 6.14
C TYR A 224 3.08 -25.09 7.28
N THR A 225 4.34 -24.85 6.92
CA THR A 225 5.44 -24.66 7.86
C THR A 225 5.93 -23.22 7.70
N PRO A 226 5.75 -22.35 8.71
CA PRO A 226 6.21 -20.97 8.62
C PRO A 226 7.75 -20.92 8.52
N PRO A 227 8.31 -19.95 7.77
CA PRO A 227 9.75 -19.75 7.74
C PRO A 227 10.28 -19.35 9.12
N VAL A 228 11.54 -19.67 9.39
CA VAL A 228 12.22 -19.19 10.58
C VAL A 228 12.59 -17.72 10.37
N LEU A 229 12.04 -16.85 11.23
CA LEU A 229 12.35 -15.44 11.23
C LEU A 229 13.53 -15.16 12.17
N GLU A 230 14.69 -14.82 11.62
CA GLU A 230 15.89 -14.51 12.41
C GLU A 230 15.95 -13.02 12.78
N ASN A 231 16.19 -12.72 14.05
CA ASN A 231 16.45 -11.35 14.52
C ASN A 231 17.95 -11.07 14.46
N GLN A 232 18.35 -10.07 13.67
CA GLN A 232 19.73 -9.62 13.54
C GLN A 232 20.13 -8.60 14.62
N THR A 233 19.14 -7.96 15.27
CA THR A 233 19.38 -6.95 16.32
C THR A 233 18.36 -7.08 17.46
N PRO A 234 18.70 -6.60 18.68
CA PRO A 234 17.73 -6.56 19.79
C PRO A 234 16.47 -5.74 19.46
N TRP A 235 16.59 -4.70 18.63
CA TRP A 235 15.44 -3.89 18.22
C TRP A 235 14.48 -4.69 17.32
N GLN A 236 14.99 -5.52 16.41
CA GLN A 236 14.14 -6.38 15.58
C GLN A 236 13.33 -7.36 16.43
N GLU A 237 13.94 -7.92 17.48
CA GLU A 237 13.23 -8.80 18.42
C GLU A 237 12.11 -8.06 19.16
N ILE A 238 12.39 -6.88 19.71
CA ILE A 238 11.38 -6.04 20.37
C ILE A 238 10.26 -5.67 19.39
N TYR A 239 10.61 -5.25 18.18
CA TYR A 239 9.66 -4.83 17.16
C TYR A 239 8.73 -5.98 16.74
N ARG A 240 9.28 -7.14 16.35
CA ARG A 240 8.47 -8.31 15.96
C ARG A 240 7.54 -8.78 17.08
N ALA A 241 7.95 -8.65 18.34
CA ALA A 241 7.14 -9.06 19.48
C ALA A 241 5.98 -8.11 19.81
N THR A 242 5.98 -6.89 19.26
CA THR A 242 5.07 -5.83 19.74
C THR A 242 4.36 -5.04 18.64
N VAL A 243 4.79 -5.15 17.39
CA VAL A 243 4.20 -4.42 16.26
C VAL A 243 2.83 -4.99 15.86
N GLY A 244 1.90 -4.09 15.56
CA GLY A 244 0.64 -4.37 14.88
C GLY A 244 0.80 -4.54 13.37
N GLN A 245 -0.32 -4.76 12.68
CA GLN A 245 -0.37 -4.93 11.24
C GLN A 245 -0.57 -3.57 10.54
N LEU A 246 -0.44 -3.51 9.21
CA LEU A 246 -0.49 -2.24 8.48
C LEU A 246 -1.90 -1.66 8.39
N ASP A 247 -2.94 -2.48 8.53
CA ASP A 247 -4.34 -2.04 8.64
C ASP A 247 -4.62 -1.25 9.94
N SER A 248 -3.92 -1.58 11.04
CA SER A 248 -3.93 -0.81 12.31
C SER A 248 -2.84 0.28 12.38
N GLY A 249 -2.04 0.44 11.33
CA GLY A 249 -1.02 1.48 11.22
C GLY A 249 0.39 1.07 11.66
N GLY A 250 0.66 -0.22 11.90
CA GLY A 250 2.00 -0.74 12.18
C GLY A 250 2.63 -0.18 13.46
N CYS A 251 1.80 0.23 14.41
CA CYS A 251 2.24 0.77 15.70
C CYS A 251 2.73 -0.34 16.63
N LEU A 252 3.50 0.00 17.66
CA LEU A 252 3.69 -0.92 18.78
C LEU A 252 2.36 -0.97 19.55
N GLU A 253 1.66 -2.10 19.54
CA GLU A 253 0.28 -2.20 20.04
C GLU A 253 0.16 -1.76 21.50
N LEU A 254 1.16 -2.07 22.32
CA LEU A 254 1.22 -1.63 23.72
C LEU A 254 1.26 -0.10 23.87
N ALA A 255 1.86 0.61 22.92
CA ALA A 255 2.06 2.06 23.00
C ALA A 255 0.73 2.82 22.85
N LEU A 256 -0.26 2.23 22.19
CA LEU A 256 -1.57 2.87 21.95
C LEU A 256 -2.31 3.20 23.26
N ALA A 257 -2.07 2.43 24.32
CA ALA A 257 -2.67 2.66 25.64
C ALA A 257 -2.11 3.89 26.40
N TYR A 258 -0.98 4.44 25.97
CA TYR A 258 -0.26 5.51 26.68
C TYR A 258 -0.60 6.89 26.11
N GLN A 259 -1.77 7.41 26.47
CA GLN A 259 -2.28 8.71 26.02
C GLN A 259 -2.16 9.79 27.10
N ASP A 260 -1.89 11.02 26.68
CA ASP A 260 -1.89 12.23 27.53
C ASP A 260 -1.17 12.01 28.89
N LEU A 261 0.07 11.52 28.82
CA LEU A 261 0.79 11.06 30.02
C LEU A 261 1.01 12.20 31.03
N VAL A 262 1.22 13.42 30.54
CA VAL A 262 1.46 14.58 31.41
C VAL A 262 0.24 14.87 32.29
N HIS A 263 -0.98 14.83 31.74
CA HIS A 263 -2.19 15.12 32.52
C HIS A 263 -2.78 13.89 33.21
N THR A 264 -2.63 12.69 32.64
CA THR A 264 -3.24 11.46 33.19
C THR A 264 -2.34 10.71 34.16
N LYS A 265 -1.00 10.80 34.00
CA LYS A 265 -0.02 10.14 34.88
C LYS A 265 0.75 11.13 35.75
N GLY A 266 0.75 12.42 35.37
CA GLY A 266 1.44 13.48 36.10
C GLY A 266 2.93 13.55 35.78
N ILE A 267 3.62 14.41 36.52
CA ILE A 267 5.08 14.57 36.40
C ILE A 267 5.74 13.28 36.91
N PRO A 268 6.74 12.73 36.20
CA PRO A 268 7.52 11.62 36.69
C PRO A 268 8.13 11.90 38.06
N ARG A 269 8.53 10.84 38.77
CA ARG A 269 9.17 10.95 40.08
C ARG A 269 10.40 11.85 39.98
N ASP A 270 10.57 12.70 41.00
CA ASP A 270 11.83 13.41 41.20
C ASP A 270 12.97 12.39 41.34
N SER A 271 14.12 12.70 40.75
CA SER A 271 15.30 11.84 40.80
C SER A 271 16.12 12.04 42.07
N HIS A 272 15.98 13.19 42.77
CA HIS A 272 16.69 13.51 44.02
C HIS A 272 15.90 14.46 44.94
#